data_AF-A0A6A4WCN5-F1
#
_entry.id   AF-A0A6A4WCN5-F1
#
_cell.length_a   1.000
_cell.length_b   1.000
_cell.length_c   1.000
_cell.angle_alpha   90.00
_cell.angle_beta   90.00
_cell.angle_gamma   90.00
#
_symmetry.space_group_name_H-M   'P 1'
#
loop_
_entity.id
_entity.type
_entity.pdbx_description
1 polymer ?
#
loop_
_entity_poly.entity_id
_entity_poly.type
_entity_poly.pdbx_seq_one_letter_code
_entity_poly.pdbx_strand_id
1 'polypeptide(L)' 'MSLAKPQMRNLLQAAIKKNLAITAGVTTAAVAAYYFLVKAPRKQKYAEFYKNYDAEAEFERMRKLGLFQACSKDD' A
#
# COMPACT_ATOMS: atom_id res chain seq x y z
N MET A 1 -8.24 -36.05 -43.26
CA MET A 1 -8.02 -35.88 -41.80
C MET A 1 -9.33 -35.43 -41.17
N SER A 2 -9.92 -36.24 -40.29
CA SER A 2 -11.18 -35.91 -39.58
C SER A 2 -10.86 -35.16 -38.28
N LEU A 3 -11.64 -34.14 -37.92
CA LEU A 3 -11.47 -33.39 -36.68
C LEU A 3 -11.86 -34.23 -35.46
N ALA A 4 -11.02 -34.22 -34.42
CA ALA A 4 -11.33 -34.86 -33.15
C ALA A 4 -12.53 -34.18 -32.47
N LYS A 5 -13.39 -34.97 -31.81
CA LYS A 5 -14.62 -34.46 -31.19
C LYS A 5 -14.27 -33.51 -30.02
N PRO A 6 -14.80 -32.27 -30.03
CA PRO A 6 -14.53 -31.32 -28.96
C PRO A 6 -15.35 -31.62 -27.70
N GLN A 7 -14.94 -30.99 -26.61
CA GLN A 7 -15.60 -31.03 -25.31
C GLN A 7 -16.90 -30.18 -25.36
N MET A 8 -18.06 -30.77 -25.03
CA MET A 8 -19.38 -30.09 -25.14
C MET A 8 -20.19 -30.01 -23.83
N ARG A 9 -19.61 -30.38 -22.67
CA ARG A 9 -20.31 -30.44 -21.36
C ARG A 9 -19.42 -29.92 -20.22
N ASN A 10 -19.97 -29.24 -19.22
CA ASN A 10 -19.17 -28.72 -18.08
C ASN A 10 -18.11 -27.66 -18.45
N LEU A 11 -18.20 -27.04 -19.63
CA LEU A 11 -17.32 -25.95 -20.07
C LEU A 11 -17.27 -24.82 -19.04
N LEU A 12 -18.43 -24.43 -18.50
CA LEU A 12 -18.55 -23.42 -17.46
C LEU A 12 -17.81 -23.81 -16.17
N GLN A 13 -17.96 -25.06 -15.73
CA GLN A 13 -17.30 -25.54 -14.51
C GLN A 13 -15.78 -25.57 -14.66
N ALA A 14 -15.28 -25.95 -15.84
CA ALA A 14 -13.85 -25.90 -16.16
C ALA A 14 -13.33 -24.45 -16.15
N ALA A 15 -14.08 -23.52 -16.75
CA ALA A 15 -13.75 -22.10 -16.73
C ALA A 15 -13.71 -21.52 -15.31
N ILE A 16 -14.70 -21.84 -14.47
CA ILE A 16 -14.76 -21.37 -13.07
C ILE A 16 -13.54 -21.87 -12.28
N LYS A 17 -13.18 -23.16 -12.40
CA LYS A 17 -12.02 -23.72 -11.70
C LYS A 17 -10.72 -23.03 -12.11
N LYS A 18 -10.53 -22.80 -13.41
CA LYS A 18 -9.37 -22.06 -13.94
C LYS A 18 -9.33 -20.63 -13.39
N ASN A 19 -10.44 -19.92 -13.48
CA ASN A 19 -10.52 -18.53 -13.01
C ASN A 19 -10.29 -18.42 -11.51
N LEU A 20 -10.78 -19.37 -10.71
CA LEU A 20 -10.56 -19.38 -9.27
C LEU A 20 -9.07 -19.47 -8.91
N ALA A 21 -8.33 -20.36 -9.59
CA ALA A 21 -6.89 -20.49 -9.40
C ALA A 21 -6.13 -19.21 -9.80
N ILE A 22 -6.52 -18.61 -10.93
CA ILE A 22 -5.92 -17.34 -11.38
C ILE A 22 -6.20 -16.22 -10.38
N THR A 23 -7.45 -16.07 -9.96
CA THR A 23 -7.85 -15.02 -9.01
C THR A 23 -7.10 -15.16 -7.71
N ALA A 24 -6.93 -16.37 -7.16
CA ALA A 24 -6.14 -16.58 -5.95
C ALA A 24 -4.69 -16.11 -6.12
N GLY A 25 -4.04 -16.42 -7.25
CA GLY A 25 -2.68 -15.96 -7.53
C GLY A 25 -2.58 -14.44 -7.66
N VAL A 26 -3.50 -13.83 -8.41
CA VAL A 26 -3.49 -12.38 -8.67
C VAL A 26 -3.76 -11.59 -7.40
N THR A 27 -4.71 -12.01 -6.56
CA THR A 27 -5.02 -11.30 -5.31
C THR A 27 -3.87 -11.39 -4.32
N THR A 28 -3.25 -12.56 -4.16
CA THR A 28 -2.06 -12.71 -3.31
C THR A 28 -0.92 -11.82 -3.78
N ALA A 29 -0.64 -11.79 -5.09
CA ALA A 29 0.39 -10.94 -5.66
C ALA A 29 0.11 -9.45 -5.43
N ALA A 30 -1.14 -9.00 -5.65
CA ALA A 30 -1.54 -7.62 -5.44
C ALA A 30 -1.39 -7.18 -3.97
N VAL A 31 -1.81 -8.03 -3.02
CA VAL A 31 -1.66 -7.76 -1.58
C VAL A 31 -0.19 -7.69 -1.18
N ALA A 32 0.64 -8.62 -1.66
CA ALA A 32 2.08 -8.61 -1.40
C ALA A 32 2.72 -7.33 -1.96
N ALA A 33 2.41 -6.95 -3.21
CA ALA A 33 2.91 -5.73 -3.82
C ALA A 33 2.54 -4.50 -3.00
N TYR A 34 1.28 -4.37 -2.56
CA TYR A 34 0.86 -3.24 -1.73
C TYR A 34 1.58 -3.22 -0.37
N TYR A 35 1.77 -4.37 0.26
CA TYR A 35 2.46 -4.45 1.54
C TYR A 35 3.90 -3.95 1.43
N PHE A 36 4.66 -4.46 0.46
CA PHE A 36 6.08 -4.14 0.31
C PHE A 36 6.34 -2.76 -0.29
N LEU A 37 5.52 -2.31 -1.24
CA LEU A 37 5.75 -1.04 -1.94
C LEU A 37 5.13 0.15 -1.22
N VAL A 38 4.06 -0.05 -0.45
CA VAL A 38 3.33 1.07 0.18
C VAL A 38 3.37 0.99 1.69
N LYS A 39 2.88 -0.10 2.29
CA LYS A 39 2.67 -0.17 3.74
C LYS A 39 3.99 -0.17 4.52
N ALA A 40 4.92 -1.05 4.16
CA ALA A 40 6.20 -1.19 4.87
C ALA A 40 7.06 0.10 4.75
N PRO A 41 7.25 0.71 3.57
CA PRO A 41 8.00 1.96 3.44
C PRO A 41 7.34 3.12 4.19
N ARG A 42 6.00 3.23 4.19
CA ARG A 42 5.31 4.25 5.02
C ARG A 42 5.66 4.07 6.49
N LYS A 43 5.47 2.86 7.02
CA LYS A 43 5.75 2.57 8.44
C LYS A 43 7.20 2.91 8.79
N GLN A 44 8.13 2.54 7.93
CA GLN A 44 9.55 2.87 8.10
C GLN A 44 9.81 4.37 8.10
N LYS A 45 9.26 5.12 7.14
CA LYS A 45 9.41 6.60 7.08
C LYS A 45 8.89 7.29 8.34
N TYR A 46 7.75 6.86 8.88
CA TYR A 46 7.25 7.40 10.14
C TYR A 46 8.20 7.07 11.31
N ALA A 47 8.70 5.84 11.38
CA ALA A 47 9.66 5.45 12.42
C ALA A 47 10.98 6.22 12.31
N GLU A 48 11.48 6.43 11.08
CA GLU A 48 12.68 7.22 10.81
C GLU A 48 12.51 8.69 11.19
N PHE A 49 11.35 9.29 10.88
CA PHE A 49 11.03 10.66 11.27
C PHE A 49 11.10 10.82 12.80
N TYR A 50 10.37 9.98 13.54
CA TYR A 50 10.32 10.09 15.00
C TYR A 50 11.58 9.61 15.73
N LYS A 51 12.52 8.95 15.05
CA LYS A 51 13.73 8.40 15.68
C LYS A 51 14.58 9.48 16.35
N ASN A 52 14.69 10.63 15.69
CA ASN A 52 15.52 11.76 16.14
C ASN A 52 14.70 13.07 16.18
N TYR A 53 13.36 12.97 16.19
CA TYR A 53 12.51 14.15 16.16
C TYR A 53 12.52 14.85 17.52
N ASP A 54 12.98 16.11 17.54
CA ASP A 54 12.88 17.00 18.68
C ASP A 54 11.72 17.97 18.46
N ALA A 55 10.66 17.77 19.24
CA ALA A 55 9.44 18.55 19.13
C ALA A 55 9.65 20.02 19.53
N GLU A 56 10.56 20.30 20.46
CA GLU A 56 10.80 21.65 20.97
C GLU A 56 11.62 22.46 19.97
N ALA A 57 12.65 21.85 19.38
CA ALA A 57 13.42 22.48 18.30
C ALA A 57 12.53 22.81 17.08
N GLU A 58 11.63 21.89 16.71
CA GLU A 58 10.73 22.11 15.58
C GLU A 58 9.65 23.14 15.89
N PHE A 59 9.16 23.17 17.13
CA PHE A 59 8.27 24.20 17.64
C PHE A 59 8.92 25.58 17.59
N GLU A 60 10.13 25.73 18.12
CA GLU A 60 10.87 27.00 18.10
C GLU A 60 11.12 27.47 16.66
N ARG A 61 11.41 26.55 15.74
CA ARG A 61 11.51 26.87 14.30
C ARG A 61 10.21 27.44 13.76
N MET A 62 9.07 26.82 14.07
CA MET A 62 7.75 27.28 13.62
C MET A 62 7.30 28.59 14.30
N ARG A 63 7.62 28.77 15.58
CA ARG A 63 7.35 29.98 16.35
C ARG A 63 8.11 31.18 15.79
N LYS A 64 9.40 31.01 15.49
CA LYS A 64 10.24 32.05 14.85
C LYS A 64 9.76 32.43 13.45
N LEU A 65 9.03 31.54 12.77
CA LEU A 65 8.38 31.84 11.50
C LEU A 65 7.05 32.59 11.66
N GLY A 66 6.57 32.80 12.89
CA GLY A 66 5.32 33.50 13.18
C GLY A 66 4.07 32.71 12.82
N LEU A 67 4.16 31.38 12.78
CA LEU A 67 3.04 30.51 12.40
C LEU A 67 1.99 30.35 13.50
N PHE A 68 2.36 30.61 14.76
CA PHE A 68 1.47 30.45 15.90
C PHE A 68 0.76 31.76 16.24
N GLN A 69 -0.54 31.66 16.51
CA GLN A 69 -1.35 32.77 17.04
C GLN A 69 -1.20 32.91 18.56
N ALA A 70 -0.97 31.80 19.25
CA ALA A 70 -0.89 31.75 20.72
C ALA A 70 0.53 32.01 21.27
N CYS A 71 1.56 31.89 20.43
CA CYS A 71 2.95 32.14 20.81
C CYS A 71 3.54 33.17 19.87
N SER A 72 4.03 34.27 20.43
CA SER A 72 4.63 35.36 19.66
C SER A 72 5.99 34.92 19.11
N LYS A 73 6.41 35.55 18.01
CA LYS A 73 7.72 35.34 17.39
C LYS A 73 8.87 35.90 18.24
N ASP A 74 8.58 36.88 19.08
CA ASP A 74 9.56 37.73 19.75
C ASP A 74 9.80 37.36 21.23
N ASP A 75 9.08 36.36 21.75
CA ASP A 75 9.34 35.74 23.07
C ASP A 75 10.66 34.94 23.07
#